data_AF-A0A132A875-F1
#
_entry.id   AF-A0A132A875-F1
#
_cell.length_a   1.000
_cell.length_b   1.000
_cell.length_c   1.000
_cell.angle_alpha   90.00
_cell.angle_beta   90.00
_cell.angle_gamma   90.00
#
_symmetry.space_group_name_H-M   'P 1'
#
loop_
_entity.id
_entity.type
_entity.pdbx_description
1 polymer ?
#
loop_
_entity_poly.entity_id
_entity_poly.type
_entity_poly.pdbx_seq_one_letter_code
_entity_poly.pdbx_strand_id
1 'polypeptide(L)'
;MSYWARSQILKCQDQKEREKFMQKFLKIMKYLRKLNNFNSYLAILSALDSAPISRLEWPKVITDSIKEYGSLIDSSSSFRTYRNVLASSKPPCIPYIGLILQDLTFVHIGNSDFLPDGKINWCKHVKQFNILYQMRQFKQWLISI
;
A
#
# COMPACT_ATOMS: atom_id res chain seq x y z
N MET A 1 -6.08 11.01 -0.94
CA MET A 1 -5.34 11.02 0.34
C MET A 1 -3.90 11.48 0.17
N SER A 2 -3.10 10.86 -0.73
CA SER A 2 -1.70 11.29 -0.99
C SER A 2 -1.59 12.76 -1.42
N TYR A 3 -2.44 13.20 -2.37
CA TYR A 3 -2.51 14.59 -2.81
C TYR A 3 -2.77 15.55 -1.63
N TRP A 4 -3.75 15.25 -0.78
CA TRP A 4 -4.07 16.06 0.39
C TRP A 4 -2.89 16.18 1.35
N ALA A 5 -2.23 15.07 1.70
CA ALA A 5 -1.07 15.08 2.59
C ALA A 5 0.08 15.93 2.02
N ARG A 6 0.36 15.79 0.72
CA ARG A 6 1.33 16.61 -0.01
C ARG A 6 0.96 18.09 0.04
N SER A 7 -0.30 18.43 -0.20
CA SER A 7 -0.79 19.80 -0.17
C SER A 7 -0.69 20.43 1.21
N GLN A 8 -0.86 19.67 2.30
CA GLN A 8 -0.68 20.21 3.65
C GLN A 8 0.75 20.69 3.86
N ILE A 9 1.75 19.96 3.36
CA ILE A 9 3.17 20.35 3.47
C ILE A 9 3.49 21.53 2.54
N LEU A 10 3.06 21.46 1.27
CA LEU A 10 3.43 22.46 0.26
C LEU A 10 2.76 23.83 0.48
N LYS A 11 1.63 23.89 1.20
CA LYS A 11 0.95 25.14 1.52
C LYS A 11 1.61 25.92 2.67
N CYS A 12 2.43 25.27 3.50
CA CYS A 12 3.19 25.95 4.54
C CYS A 12 4.22 26.88 3.92
N GLN A 13 4.29 28.11 4.43
CA GLN A 13 5.27 29.10 3.96
C GLN A 13 6.63 28.90 4.63
N ASP A 14 6.62 28.63 5.94
CA ASP A 14 7.82 28.43 6.77
C ASP A 14 8.31 26.98 6.72
N GLN A 15 9.63 26.82 6.68
CA GLN A 15 10.31 25.54 6.74
C GLN A 15 10.06 24.81 8.06
N LYS A 16 10.04 25.52 9.20
CA LYS A 16 9.77 24.87 10.49
C LYS A 16 8.36 24.28 10.56
N GLU A 17 7.40 24.93 9.91
CA GLU A 17 6.03 24.43 9.83
C GLU A 17 5.94 23.19 8.93
N ARG A 18 6.61 23.21 7.76
CA ARG A 18 6.75 22.05 6.87
C ARG A 18 7.29 20.83 7.61
N GLU A 19 8.35 21.02 8.40
CA GLU A 19 8.96 19.95 9.20
C GLU A 19 8.02 19.39 10.26
N LYS A 20 7.21 20.23 10.92
CA LYS A 20 6.19 19.77 11.88
C LYS A 20 5.15 18.86 11.20
N PHE A 21 4.68 19.23 10.00
CA PHE A 21 3.77 18.39 9.23
C PHE A 21 4.42 17.08 8.81
N MET A 22 5.68 17.12 8.35
CA MET A 22 6.44 15.90 8.02
C MET A 22 6.54 14.95 9.21
N GLN A 23 6.97 15.44 10.37
CA GLN A 23 7.06 14.63 11.59
C GLN A 23 5.70 14.05 12.00
N LYS A 24 4.63 14.85 11.87
CA LYS A 24 3.26 14.37 12.13
C LYS A 24 2.87 13.24 11.18
N PHE A 25 3.16 13.34 9.88
CA PHE A 25 2.87 12.28 8.92
C PHE A 25 3.70 11.02 9.16
N LEU A 26 4.99 11.15 9.48
CA LEU A 26 5.82 10.00 9.87
C LEU A 26 5.28 9.31 11.13
N LYS A 27 4.81 10.07 12.11
CA LYS A 27 4.13 9.52 13.30
C LYS A 27 2.85 8.79 12.92
N ILE A 28 2.02 9.36 12.03
CA ILE A 28 0.81 8.71 11.52
C ILE A 28 1.16 7.39 10.83
N MET A 29 2.18 7.36 9.96
CA MET A 29 2.62 6.13 9.29
C MET A 29 2.99 5.02 10.26
N LYS A 30 3.68 5.36 11.36
CA LYS A 30 3.99 4.41 12.43
C LYS A 30 2.72 3.75 13.01
N TYR A 31 1.66 4.53 13.24
CA TYR A 31 0.39 3.99 13.72
C TYR A 31 -0.36 3.20 12.65
N LEU A 32 -0.37 3.66 11.40
CA LEU A 32 -0.97 2.93 10.28
C LEU A 32 -0.36 1.54 10.12
N ARG A 33 0.96 1.40 10.29
CA ARG A 33 1.65 0.11 10.28
C ARG A 33 1.22 -0.79 11.43
N LYS A 34 1.06 -0.25 12.64
CA LYS A 34 0.55 -1.01 13.81
C LYS A 34 -0.89 -1.50 13.63
N LEU A 35 -1.70 -0.74 12.90
CA LEU A 35 -3.10 -1.07 12.60
C LEU A 35 -3.26 -1.96 11.36
N ASN A 36 -2.17 -2.45 10.75
CA ASN A 36 -2.18 -3.17 9.48
C ASN A 36 -2.94 -2.43 8.37
N ASN A 37 -2.98 -1.09 8.41
CA ASN A 37 -3.61 -0.28 7.38
C ASN A 37 -2.56 0.16 6.34
N PHE A 38 -2.23 -0.79 5.47
CA PHE A 38 -1.22 -0.61 4.44
C PHE A 38 -1.70 0.34 3.34
N ASN A 39 -2.99 0.34 3.00
CA ASN A 39 -3.50 1.24 1.95
C ASN A 39 -3.25 2.72 2.29
N SER A 40 -3.61 3.15 3.51
CA SER A 40 -3.33 4.53 3.96
C SER A 40 -1.84 4.77 4.19
N TYR A 41 -1.11 3.75 4.66
CA TYR A 41 0.34 3.86 4.85
C TYR A 41 1.05 4.23 3.54
N LEU A 42 0.76 3.52 2.44
CA LEU A 42 1.31 3.83 1.12
C LEU A 42 0.83 5.18 0.60
N ALA A 43 -0.43 5.55 0.86
CA ALA A 43 -0.96 6.84 0.44
C ALA A 43 -0.19 8.01 1.09
N ILE A 44 0.21 7.89 2.36
CA ILE A 44 1.05 8.89 3.00
C ILE A 44 2.48 8.79 2.49
N LEU A 45 3.09 7.60 2.46
CA LEU A 45 4.46 7.40 1.97
C LEU A 45 4.66 7.99 0.56
N SER A 46 3.75 7.69 -0.37
CA SER A 46 3.79 8.24 -1.75
C SER A 46 3.60 9.76 -1.81
N ALA A 47 3.01 10.38 -0.79
CA ALA A 47 3.01 11.84 -0.67
C ALA A 47 4.38 12.35 -0.23
N LEU A 48 4.96 11.73 0.79
CA LEU A 48 6.24 12.14 1.40
C LEU A 48 7.43 11.92 0.47
N ASP A 49 7.38 10.86 -0.34
CA ASP A 49 8.43 10.48 -1.30
C ASP A 49 8.22 11.10 -2.70
N SER A 50 7.16 11.90 -2.89
CA SER A 50 6.90 12.52 -4.19
C SER A 50 7.92 13.61 -4.54
N ALA A 51 8.25 13.74 -5.82
CA ALA A 51 9.22 14.73 -6.33
C ALA A 51 9.02 16.17 -5.81
N PRO A 52 7.79 16.70 -5.64
CA PRO A 52 7.61 18.03 -5.06
C PRO A 52 8.03 18.18 -3.60
N ILE A 53 7.97 17.08 -2.82
CA ILE A 53 8.38 17.05 -1.42
C ILE A 53 9.87 16.71 -1.32
N SER A 54 10.35 15.70 -2.05
CA SER A 54 11.72 15.21 -1.93
C SER A 54 12.79 16.20 -2.40
N ARG A 55 12.44 17.17 -3.27
CA ARG A 55 13.34 18.25 -3.70
C ARG A 55 13.56 19.37 -2.66
N LEU A 56 12.74 19.41 -1.60
CA LEU A 56 12.92 20.37 -0.51
C LEU A 56 14.06 19.90 0.41
N GLU A 57 14.70 20.84 1.09
CA GLU A 57 15.71 20.50 2.10
C GLU A 57 15.03 19.94 3.35
N TRP A 58 15.50 18.77 3.79
CA TRP A 58 14.98 18.08 4.97
C TRP A 58 16.11 17.69 5.91
N PRO A 59 15.88 17.78 7.23
CA PRO A 59 16.75 17.16 8.23
C PRO A 59 16.99 15.68 7.93
N LYS A 60 18.23 15.22 8.13
CA LYS A 60 18.64 13.83 7.86
C LYS A 60 17.74 12.79 8.54
N VAL A 61 17.26 13.09 9.75
CA VAL A 61 16.33 12.22 10.49
C VAL A 61 15.02 11.96 9.74
N ILE A 62 14.50 12.96 9.01
CA ILE A 62 13.28 12.83 8.19
C ILE A 62 13.59 11.98 6.96
N THR A 63 14.70 12.24 6.26
CA THR A 63 15.06 11.48 5.06
C THR A 63 15.33 10.01 5.38
N ASP A 64 15.99 9.72 6.50
CA ASP A 64 16.27 8.36 6.95
C ASP A 64 14.98 7.63 7.35
N SER A 65 14.05 8.33 8.02
CA SER A 65 12.73 7.78 8.35
C SER A 65 11.92 7.41 7.08
N ILE A 66 11.92 8.27 6.06
CA ILE A 66 11.21 7.98 4.80
C ILE A 66 11.80 6.73 4.13
N LYS A 67 13.13 6.61 4.08
CA LYS A 67 13.82 5.42 3.53
C LYS A 67 13.47 4.16 4.31
N GLU A 68 13.52 4.22 5.64
CA GLU A 68 13.14 3.11 6.51
C GLU A 68 11.70 2.65 6.22
N TYR A 69 10.74 3.60 6.16
CA TYR A 69 9.35 3.29 5.84
C TYR A 69 9.17 2.78 4.40
N GLY A 70 9.99 3.25 3.47
CA GLY A 70 10.03 2.81 2.08
C GLY A 70 10.40 1.33 1.92
N SER A 71 11.30 0.82 2.74
CA SER A 71 11.77 -0.58 2.67
C SER A 71 10.66 -1.63 2.76
N LEU A 72 9.55 -1.31 3.43
CA LEU A 72 8.40 -2.21 3.54
C LEU A 72 7.76 -2.48 2.17
N ILE A 73 7.74 -1.48 1.30
CA ILE A 73 7.03 -1.46 0.00
C ILE A 73 8.04 -1.45 -1.15
N ASP A 74 9.27 -1.89 -0.88
CA ASP A 74 10.28 -2.06 -1.92
C ASP A 74 9.72 -2.94 -3.05
N SER A 75 9.87 -2.48 -4.30
CA SER A 75 9.28 -3.13 -5.47
C SER A 75 10.03 -4.37 -5.91
N SER A 76 11.20 -4.66 -5.33
CA SER A 76 11.97 -5.85 -5.67
C SER A 76 11.14 -7.13 -5.50
N SER A 77 11.36 -8.06 -6.43
CA SER A 77 10.65 -9.35 -6.45
C SER A 77 9.13 -9.22 -6.34
N SER A 78 8.52 -8.22 -7.00
CA SER A 78 7.07 -7.94 -6.95
C SER A 78 6.57 -7.69 -5.52
N PHE A 79 7.20 -6.75 -4.81
CA PHE A 79 6.81 -6.36 -3.45
C PHE A 79 6.92 -7.50 -2.42
N ARG A 80 7.97 -8.34 -2.50
CA ARG A 80 8.11 -9.55 -1.66
C ARG A 80 8.03 -9.28 -0.17
N THR A 81 8.75 -8.26 0.31
CA THR A 81 8.72 -7.86 1.73
C THR A 81 7.31 -7.53 2.19
N TYR A 82 6.60 -6.72 1.40
CA TYR A 82 5.22 -6.36 1.69
C TYR A 82 4.29 -7.57 1.66
N ARG A 83 4.41 -8.46 0.66
CA ARG A 83 3.60 -9.68 0.56
C ARG A 83 3.79 -10.60 1.77
N ASN A 84 5.01 -10.77 2.26
CA ASN A 84 5.30 -11.57 3.45
C ASN A 84 4.65 -10.96 4.72
N VAL A 85 4.74 -9.63 4.87
CA VAL A 85 4.08 -8.92 5.98
C VAL A 85 2.56 -9.05 5.88
N LEU A 86 2.00 -8.89 4.68
CA LEU A 86 0.57 -9.02 4.45
C LEU A 86 0.07 -10.44 4.76
N ALA A 87 0.81 -11.48 4.34
CA ALA A 87 0.45 -12.88 4.59
C ALA A 87 0.47 -13.26 6.08
N SER A 88 1.32 -12.59 6.88
CA SER A 88 1.39 -12.79 8.34
C SER A 88 0.51 -11.81 9.14
N SER A 89 -0.13 -10.84 8.47
CA SER A 89 -0.97 -9.84 9.12
C SER A 89 -2.28 -10.45 9.59
N LYS A 90 -2.60 -10.23 10.87
CA LYS A 90 -3.89 -10.63 11.45
C LYS A 90 -4.95 -9.55 11.20
N PRO A 91 -6.23 -9.92 11.04
CA PRO A 91 -7.33 -8.96 11.02
C PRO A 91 -7.42 -8.16 12.33
N PRO A 92 -7.93 -6.91 12.30
CA PRO A 92 -8.29 -6.17 11.10
C PRO A 92 -7.07 -5.74 10.27
N CYS A 93 -7.14 -5.85 8.94
CA CYS A 93 -6.08 -5.45 8.03
C CYS A 93 -6.66 -4.80 6.77
N ILE A 94 -6.02 -3.72 6.30
CA ILE A 94 -6.40 -3.04 5.06
C ILE A 94 -5.22 -3.17 4.08
N PRO A 95 -5.25 -4.16 3.16
CA PRO A 95 -4.19 -4.32 2.17
C PRO A 95 -4.16 -3.15 1.18
N TYR A 96 -3.00 -2.94 0.56
CA TYR A 96 -2.87 -2.02 -0.57
C TYR A 96 -3.57 -2.60 -1.80
N ILE A 97 -4.64 -1.94 -2.23
CA ILE A 97 -5.49 -2.43 -3.31
C ILE A 97 -4.76 -2.54 -4.65
N GLY A 98 -3.77 -1.66 -4.90
CA GLY A 98 -3.02 -1.66 -6.16
C GLY A 98 -2.30 -2.98 -6.43
N LEU A 99 -1.76 -3.62 -5.38
CA LEU A 99 -1.08 -4.91 -5.54
C LEU A 99 -2.07 -6.04 -5.87
N ILE A 100 -3.24 -6.04 -5.21
CA ILE A 100 -4.30 -7.01 -5.49
C ILE A 100 -4.80 -6.86 -6.93
N LEU A 101 -5.04 -5.62 -7.38
CA LEU A 101 -5.46 -5.34 -8.75
C LEU A 101 -4.38 -5.76 -9.76
N GLN A 102 -3.10 -5.57 -9.43
CA GLN A 102 -1.99 -6.05 -10.25
C GLN A 102 -2.01 -7.57 -10.38
N ASP A 103 -2.25 -8.31 -9.29
CA ASP A 103 -2.33 -9.78 -9.32
C ASP A 103 -3.54 -10.27 -10.14
N LEU A 104 -4.70 -9.65 -9.97
CA LEU A 104 -5.90 -9.95 -10.77
C LEU A 104 -5.67 -9.68 -12.25
N THR A 105 -5.03 -8.55 -12.58
CA THR A 105 -4.67 -8.18 -13.95
C THR A 105 -3.71 -9.20 -14.56
N PHE A 106 -2.69 -9.63 -13.80
CA PHE A 106 -1.72 -10.63 -14.25
C PHE A 106 -2.40 -11.96 -14.58
N VAL A 107 -3.31 -12.44 -13.73
CA VAL A 107 -4.07 -13.66 -14.01
C VAL A 107 -5.02 -13.47 -15.19
N HIS A 108 -5.68 -12.31 -15.28
CA HIS A 108 -6.64 -12.02 -16.34
C HIS A 108 -5.99 -12.01 -17.73
N ILE A 109 -4.85 -11.34 -17.88
CA ILE A 109 -4.13 -11.22 -19.14
C ILE A 109 -3.34 -12.51 -19.46
N GLY A 110 -2.75 -13.14 -18.45
CA GLY A 110 -1.87 -14.30 -18.65
C GLY A 110 -2.59 -15.63 -18.89
N ASN A 111 -3.91 -15.70 -18.82
CA ASN A 111 -4.67 -16.94 -18.99
C ASN A 111 -5.92 -16.65 -19.85
N SER A 112 -6.18 -17.44 -20.91
CA SER A 112 -7.40 -17.33 -21.71
C SER A 112 -8.64 -17.73 -20.91
N ASP A 113 -9.79 -17.10 -21.19
CA ASP A 113 -11.09 -17.45 -20.57
C ASP A 113 -11.58 -18.83 -21.00
N PHE A 114 -11.19 -19.28 -22.19
CA PHE A 114 -11.55 -20.58 -22.75
C PHE A 114 -10.30 -21.42 -23.05
N LEU A 115 -10.43 -22.73 -22.94
CA LEU A 115 -9.46 -23.73 -23.39
C LEU A 115 -9.54 -23.87 -24.92
N PRO A 116 -8.55 -24.52 -25.57
CA PRO A 116 -8.55 -24.71 -27.03
C PRO A 116 -9.78 -25.47 -27.57
N ASP A 117 -10.44 -26.27 -26.73
CA ASP A 117 -11.67 -27.00 -27.05
C ASP A 117 -12.96 -26.17 -26.83
N GLY A 118 -12.83 -24.87 -26.53
CA GLY A 118 -13.94 -23.95 -26.30
C GLY A 118 -14.57 -24.04 -24.91
N LYS A 119 -14.12 -24.94 -24.02
CA LYS A 119 -14.64 -25.02 -22.64
C LYS A 119 -14.10 -23.90 -21.77
N ILE A 120 -14.84 -23.52 -20.74
CA ILE A 120 -14.42 -22.52 -19.75
C ILE A 120 -13.14 -22.98 -19.05
N ASN A 121 -12.16 -22.09 -18.96
CA ASN A 121 -10.92 -22.31 -18.22
C ASN A 121 -11.13 -22.08 -16.72
N TRP A 122 -11.65 -23.09 -16.02
CA TRP A 122 -11.88 -23.03 -14.58
C TRP A 122 -10.61 -22.76 -13.77
N CYS A 123 -9.43 -23.17 -14.25
CA CYS A 123 -8.16 -22.88 -13.60
C CYS A 123 -7.90 -21.36 -13.49
N LYS A 124 -8.26 -20.57 -14.51
CA LYS A 124 -8.18 -19.11 -14.46
C LYS A 124 -9.08 -18.54 -13.36
N HIS A 125 -10.34 -18.97 -13.34
CA HIS A 125 -11.32 -18.46 -12.38
C HIS A 125 -11.00 -18.86 -10.94
N VAL A 126 -10.48 -20.07 -10.71
CA VAL A 126 -9.99 -20.50 -9.39
C VAL A 126 -8.82 -19.63 -8.92
N LYS A 127 -7.87 -19.29 -9.81
CA LYS A 127 -6.77 -18.37 -9.46
C LYS A 127 -7.29 -16.98 -9.06
N GLN A 128 -8.23 -16.41 -9.82
CA GLN A 128 -8.86 -15.13 -9.51
C GLN A 128 -9.63 -15.19 -8.19
N PHE A 129 -10.41 -16.26 -7.97
CA PHE A 129 -11.13 -16.50 -6.73
C PHE A 129 -10.20 -16.54 -5.53
N ASN A 130 -9.07 -17.25 -5.62
CA ASN A 130 -8.11 -17.36 -4.53
C ASN A 130 -7.54 -16.00 -4.10
N ILE A 131 -7.26 -15.10 -5.06
CA ILE A 131 -6.80 -13.74 -4.76
C ILE A 131 -7.88 -12.98 -3.96
N LEU A 132 -9.13 -13.02 -4.42
CA LEU A 132 -10.25 -12.34 -3.74
C LEU A 132 -10.58 -12.98 -2.39
N TYR A 133 -10.44 -14.31 -2.29
CA TYR A 133 -10.69 -15.06 -1.06
C TYR A 133 -9.69 -14.65 0.03
N GLN A 134 -8.41 -14.51 -0.29
CA GLN A 134 -7.42 -13.99 0.65
C GLN A 134 -7.79 -12.59 1.16
N MET A 135 -8.32 -11.71 0.29
CA MET A 135 -8.77 -10.39 0.74
C MET A 135 -9.90 -10.45 1.78
N ARG A 136 -10.81 -11.43 1.66
CA ARG A 136 -11.89 -11.61 2.64
C ARG A 136 -11.35 -11.93 4.02
N GLN A 137 -10.24 -12.66 4.11
CA GLN A 137 -9.63 -13.01 5.39
C GLN A 137 -9.13 -11.79 6.17
N PHE A 138 -8.85 -10.66 5.52
CA PHE A 138 -8.43 -9.43 6.19
C PHE A 138 -9.57 -8.66 6.86
N LYS A 139 -10.83 -9.04 6.61
CA LYS A 139 -12.00 -8.43 7.24
C LYS A 139 -12.33 -9.16 8.55
N GLN A 140 -12.29 -8.43 9.67
CA GLN A 140 -12.99 -8.83 10.89
C GLN A 140 -14.20 -7.91 11.03
N TRP A 141 -15.36 -8.33 10.54
CA TRP A 141 -16.61 -7.70 10.96
C TRP A 141 -16.96 -8.29 12.33
N LEU A 142 -16.66 -7.57 13.40
CA LEU A 142 -17.36 -7.74 14.68
C LEU A 142 -18.78 -7.19 14.54
N ILE A 143 -19.58 -7.82 13.68
CA ILE A 143 -21.03 -7.66 13.75
C ILE A 143 -21.59 -9.07 13.80
N SER A 144 -21.73 -9.55 15.03
CA SER A 144 -22.80 -10.49 15.35
C SER A 144 -24.10 -9.75 15.03
N ILE A 145 -24.70 -10.06 13.87
CA ILE A 145 -26.13 -9.79 13.65
C ILE A 145 -26.89 -10.95 14.28
#